data_AF-A0A350KM00-F1
#
_entry.id   AF-A0A350KM00-F1
#
_cell.length_a   1.000
_cell.length_b   1.000
_cell.length_c   1.000
_cell.angle_alpha   90.00
_cell.angle_beta   90.00
_cell.angle_gamma   90.00
#
_symmetry.space_group_name_H-M   'P 1'
#
loop_
_entity.id
_entity.type
_entity.pdbx_description
1 polymer ?
#
loop_
_entity_poly.entity_id
_entity_poly.type
_entity_poly.pdbx_seq_one_letter_code
_entity_poly.pdbx_strand_id
1 'polypeptide(L)' 'PKAYFVTMYAKPKGQEVVDDFVLPVDQDTWILFPWEAEMSPASPLVRRKED' A
#
# COMPACT_ATOMS: atom_id res chain seq x y z
N PRO A 1 -8.42 -28.93 -1.99
CA PRO A 1 -8.01 -28.30 -3.27
C PRO A 1 -6.58 -27.73 -3.17
N LYS A 2 -5.73 -27.98 -4.18
CA LYS A 2 -4.41 -27.34 -4.33
C LYS A 2 -4.59 -26.05 -5.13
N ALA A 3 -5.01 -24.98 -4.46
CA ALA A 3 -5.19 -23.69 -5.12
C ALA A 3 -3.82 -23.09 -5.49
N TYR A 4 -3.80 -22.23 -6.52
CA TYR A 4 -2.64 -21.43 -6.90
C TYR A 4 -2.85 -20.01 -6.36
N PHE A 5 -2.03 -19.63 -5.38
CA PHE A 5 -2.15 -18.40 -4.61
C PHE A 5 -1.13 -17.37 -5.07
N VAL A 6 -1.61 -16.23 -5.57
CA VAL A 6 -0.78 -15.17 -6.17
C VAL A 6 -1.08 -13.81 -5.55
N THR A 7 -0.09 -12.92 -5.59
CA THR A 7 -0.23 -11.52 -5.14
C THR A 7 0.30 -10.54 -6.18
N MET A 8 -0.06 -9.24 -6.06
CA MET A 8 0.55 -8.20 -6.90
C MET A 8 1.97 -7.86 -6.44
N TYR A 9 2.16 -7.76 -5.12
CA TYR A 9 3.43 -7.40 -4.48
C TYR A 9 3.80 -8.44 -3.44
N ALA A 10 5.09 -8.74 -3.29
CA ALA A 10 5.59 -9.64 -2.25
C ALA A 10 6.82 -9.08 -1.54
N LYS A 11 6.74 -9.00 -0.21
CA LYS A 11 7.85 -8.63 0.68
C LYS A 11 8.68 -9.86 1.04
N PRO A 12 9.98 -9.72 1.37
CA PRO A 12 10.87 -10.86 1.66
C PRO A 12 10.29 -11.89 2.64
N LYS A 13 9.63 -11.47 3.73
CA LYS A 13 9.04 -12.38 4.73
C LYS A 13 7.74 -13.08 4.29
N GLY A 14 7.23 -12.77 3.10
CA GLY A 14 5.98 -13.32 2.57
C GLY A 14 6.12 -13.94 1.20
N GLN A 15 7.34 -14.01 0.65
CA GLN A 15 7.58 -14.62 -0.66
C GLN A 15 7.48 -16.15 -0.59
N GLU A 16 7.83 -16.77 0.54
CA GLU A 16 7.80 -18.23 0.68
C GLU A 16 6.40 -18.84 0.84
N VAL A 17 5.38 -18.00 1.04
CA VAL A 17 3.98 -18.44 1.28
C VAL A 17 3.06 -18.23 0.08
N VAL A 18 3.57 -17.67 -1.02
CA VAL A 18 2.83 -17.44 -2.27
C VAL A 18 3.42 -18.32 -3.38
N ASP A 19 2.59 -18.67 -4.37
CA ASP A 19 3.07 -19.40 -5.54
C ASP A 19 3.69 -18.48 -6.60
N ASP A 20 3.23 -17.23 -6.72
CA ASP A 20 3.79 -16.22 -7.65
C ASP A 20 3.42 -14.77 -7.25
N PHE A 21 4.18 -13.80 -7.77
CA PHE A 21 3.94 -12.36 -7.60
C PHE A 21 4.54 -11.53 -8.74
N VAL A 22 4.00 -10.33 -8.96
CA VAL A 22 4.44 -9.46 -10.07
C VAL A 22 5.70 -8.65 -9.70
N LEU A 23 5.71 -8.01 -8.52
CA LEU A 23 6.80 -7.12 -8.12
C LEU A 23 7.30 -7.42 -6.70
N PRO A 24 8.61 -7.63 -6.49
CA PRO A 24 9.18 -7.68 -5.16
C PRO A 24 9.22 -6.27 -4.56
N VAL A 25 8.96 -6.17 -3.26
CA VAL A 25 9.01 -4.90 -2.52
C VAL A 25 9.86 -5.07 -1.28
N ASP A 26 10.73 -4.10 -0.97
CA ASP A 26 11.58 -4.21 0.23
C ASP A 26 10.72 -4.33 1.50
N GLN A 27 11.28 -5.03 2.49
CA GLN A 27 10.54 -5.38 3.71
C GLN A 27 9.99 -4.14 4.43
N ASP A 28 10.77 -3.06 4.44
CA ASP A 28 10.48 -1.83 5.17
C ASP A 28 9.77 -0.76 4.32
N THR A 29 9.49 -1.05 3.05
CA THR A 29 8.74 -0.13 2.18
C THR A 29 7.27 -0.06 2.59
N TRP A 30 6.75 1.15 2.77
CA TRP A 30 5.33 1.41 2.90
C TRP A 30 4.70 1.53 1.51
N ILE A 31 3.72 0.67 1.21
CA ILE A 31 2.95 0.75 -0.05
C ILE A 31 1.68 1.53 0.26
N LEU A 32 1.49 2.69 -0.38
CA LEU A 32 0.20 3.38 -0.42
C LEU A 32 -0.56 2.89 -1.65
N PHE A 33 -1.68 2.20 -1.46
CA PHE A 33 -2.41 1.66 -2.60
C PHE A 33 -3.28 2.73 -3.28
N PRO A 34 -3.51 2.62 -4.61
CA PRO A 34 -4.32 3.59 -5.34
C PRO A 34 -5.75 3.76 -4.81
N TRP A 35 -6.33 2.68 -4.26
CA TRP A 35 -7.66 2.70 -3.64
C TRP A 35 -7.67 3.23 -2.21
N GLU A 36 -6.52 3.35 -1.56
CA GLU A 36 -6.36 4.01 -0.26
C GLU A 36 -6.12 5.52 -0.42
N ALA A 37 -5.64 5.93 -1.59
CA ALA A 37 -5.31 7.31 -1.91
C ALA A 37 -6.55 8.14 -2.27
N GLU A 38 -7.52 8.27 -1.35
CA GLU A 38 -8.54 9.32 -1.44
C GLU A 38 -8.04 10.58 -0.72
N MET A 39 -7.73 11.62 -1.49
CA MET A 39 -7.26 12.89 -0.94
C MET A 39 -8.43 13.83 -0.67
N SER A 40 -8.61 14.21 0.59
CA SER A 40 -9.45 15.34 1.01
C SER A 40 -8.64 16.63 1.09
N PRO A 41 -9.26 17.82 0.94
CA PRO A 41 -8.55 19.08 1.11
C PRO A 41 -7.90 19.16 2.48
N ALA A 42 -6.60 19.44 2.52
CA ALA A 42 -5.94 19.80 3.76
C ALA A 42 -6.45 21.17 4.21
N SER A 43 -7.02 21.24 5.41
CA SER A 43 -7.37 22.53 6.00
C SER A 43 -6.10 23.38 6.21
N PRO A 44 -6.19 24.71 6.09
CA PRO A 44 -5.02 25.58 6.19
C PRO A 44 -4.40 25.50 7.59
N LEU A 45 -3.07 25.51 7.63
CA LEU A 45 -2.29 25.47 8.88
C LEU A 45 -2.49 26.72 9.75
N VAL A 46 -2.88 27.85 9.14
CA VAL A 46 -3.21 29.10 9.83
C VAL A 46 -4.57 29.58 9.33
N ARG A 47 -5.51 29.78 10.25
CA ARG A 47 -6.81 30.40 9.97
C ARG A 47 -6.71 31.91 10.11
N ARG A 48 -7.46 32.68 9.32
CA ARG A 48 -7.59 34.11 9.55
C ARG A 48 -8.48 34.34 10.78
N LYS A 49 -8.20 35.41 11.52
CA LYS A 49 -8.86 35.74 12.79
C LYS A 49 -10.36 36.09 12.63
N GLU A 50 -10.84 36.14 11.39
CA GLU A 50 -12.21 36.52 10.99
C GLU A 50 -12.90 35.42 10.18
N ASP A 51 -12.30 34.21 10.06
CA ASP A 51 -12.96 33.02 9.49
C ASP A 51 -14.00 32.43 10.47
#